data_AF-A0A8J8JDI3-F1
#
_entry.id   AF-A0A8J8JDI3-F1
#
_cell.length_a   1.000
_cell.length_b   1.000
_cell.length_c   1.000
_cell.angle_alpha   90.00
_cell.angle_beta   90.00
_cell.angle_gamma   90.00
#
_symmetry.space_group_name_H-M   'P 1'
#
loop_
_entity.id
_entity.type
_entity.pdbx_description
1 polymer ?
#
loop_
_entity_poly.entity_id
_entity_poly.type
_entity_poly.pdbx_seq_one_letter_code
_entity_poly.pdbx_strand_id
1 'polypeptide(L)'
;MNRLLALAVALLIISASLGYAYHQQEREFEATLNGILDVSNIAVFCLEDMNTIGIMLDGNVSNDVLRERLSRYAYCSLMLEKAAFSFYLLNEDERYWRLHVAASNLEVYLHTAMNSPNPDEVLSDDVKLLDEISRELGAILENGGVGELSPARAERLFNLTQRLSS
;
A
#
# COMPACT_ATOMS: atom_id res chain seq x y z
N MET A 1 -0.42 58.35 -17.46
CA MET A 1 -1.54 57.54 -16.95
C MET A 1 -1.75 56.24 -17.71
N ASN A 2 -1.98 56.25 -19.04
CA ASN A 2 -2.29 55.02 -19.80
C ASN A 2 -1.21 53.92 -19.74
N ARG A 3 0.08 54.27 -19.69
CA ARG A 3 1.17 53.28 -19.57
C ARG A 3 1.21 52.57 -18.22
N LEU A 4 0.94 53.30 -17.13
CA LEU A 4 0.89 52.74 -15.78
C LEU A 4 -0.33 51.84 -15.61
N LEU A 5 -1.47 52.24 -16.17
CA LEU A 5 -2.69 51.43 -16.17
C LEU A 5 -2.51 50.14 -16.98
N ALA A 6 -1.87 50.21 -18.15
CA ALA A 6 -1.55 49.03 -18.96
C ALA A 6 -0.58 48.08 -18.25
N LEU A 7 0.43 48.61 -17.55
CA LEU A 7 1.33 47.82 -16.70
C LEU A 7 0.60 47.14 -15.55
N ALA A 8 -0.30 47.85 -14.87
CA ALA A 8 -1.11 47.29 -13.79
C ALA A 8 -2.03 46.17 -14.30
N VAL A 9 -2.68 46.35 -15.45
CA VAL A 9 -3.52 45.31 -16.07
C VAL A 9 -2.68 44.10 -16.50
N ALA A 10 -1.51 44.32 -17.10
CA ALA A 10 -0.61 43.23 -17.48
C ALA A 10 -0.14 42.42 -16.26
N LEU A 11 0.20 43.08 -15.16
CA LEU A 11 0.57 42.43 -13.91
C LEU A 11 -0.59 41.62 -13.31
N LEU A 12 -1.82 42.14 -13.36
CA LEU A 12 -3.00 41.41 -12.91
C LEU A 12 -3.23 40.15 -13.73
N ILE A 13 -3.13 40.23 -15.07
CA ILE A 13 -3.26 39.07 -15.96
C ILE A 13 -2.19 38.03 -15.64
N ILE A 14 -0.94 38.44 -15.46
CA ILE A 14 0.18 37.53 -15.12
C ILE A 14 -0.04 36.89 -13.75
N SER A 15 -0.48 37.66 -12.74
CA SER A 15 -0.77 37.10 -11.41
C SER A 15 -1.93 36.10 -11.45
N ALA A 16 -2.97 36.39 -12.23
CA ALA A 16 -4.13 35.51 -12.38
C ALA A 16 -3.76 34.22 -13.13
N SER A 17 -2.93 34.30 -14.17
CA SER A 17 -2.48 33.12 -14.92
C SER A 17 -1.55 32.24 -14.09
N LEU A 18 -0.61 32.83 -13.35
CA LEU A 18 0.27 32.08 -12.43
C LEU A 18 -0.51 31.45 -11.29
N GLY A 19 -1.46 32.19 -10.70
CA GLY A 19 -2.33 31.65 -9.65
C GLY A 19 -3.20 30.49 -10.15
N TYR A 20 -3.75 30.60 -11.36
CA TYR A 20 -4.51 29.51 -11.98
C TYR A 20 -3.63 28.27 -12.24
N ALA A 21 -2.45 28.46 -12.83
CA ALA A 21 -1.52 27.37 -13.11
C ALA A 21 -1.06 26.65 -11.84
N TYR A 22 -0.73 27.41 -10.79
CA TYR A 22 -0.37 26.86 -9.49
C TYR A 22 -1.51 26.04 -8.89
N HIS A 23 -2.72 26.59 -8.87
CA HIS A 23 -3.87 25.91 -8.27
C HIS A 23 -4.38 24.71 -9.11
N GLN A 24 -4.09 24.68 -10.41
CA GLN A 24 -4.31 23.49 -11.23
C GLN A 24 -3.30 22.40 -10.87
N GLN A 25 -2.01 22.75 -10.76
CA GLN A 25 -0.96 21.80 -10.39
C GLN A 25 -1.20 21.21 -9.00
N GLU A 26 -1.61 22.02 -8.03
CA GLU A 26 -1.96 21.59 -6.68
C GLU A 26 -3.11 20.57 -6.69
N ARG A 27 -4.18 20.83 -7.46
CA ARG A 27 -5.29 19.88 -7.60
C ARG A 27 -4.91 18.57 -8.27
N GLU A 28 -4.07 18.62 -9.30
CA GLU A 28 -3.56 17.41 -9.98
C GLU A 28 -2.68 16.57 -9.03
N PHE A 29 -1.87 17.23 -8.21
CA PHE A 29 -1.06 16.57 -7.18
C PHE A 29 -1.94 15.91 -6.10
N GLU A 30 -2.93 16.63 -5.55
CA GLU A 30 -3.87 16.08 -4.58
C GLU A 30 -4.66 14.89 -5.13
N ALA A 31 -5.15 15.00 -6.38
CA ALA A 31 -5.85 13.90 -7.03
C ALA A 31 -4.95 12.66 -7.21
N THR A 32 -3.68 12.85 -7.54
CA THR A 32 -2.69 11.78 -7.63
C THR A 32 -2.46 11.14 -6.26
N LEU A 33 -2.27 11.95 -5.22
CA LEU A 33 -2.06 11.48 -3.86
C LEU A 33 -3.24 10.63 -3.38
N ASN A 34 -4.46 11.13 -3.57
CA ASN A 34 -5.68 10.41 -3.23
C ASN A 34 -5.81 9.10 -4.00
N GLY A 35 -5.49 9.09 -5.29
CA GLY A 35 -5.49 7.87 -6.10
C GLY A 35 -4.50 6.81 -5.59
N ILE A 36 -3.31 7.23 -5.13
CA ILE A 36 -2.36 6.30 -4.51
C ILE A 36 -2.90 5.78 -3.17
N LEU A 37 -3.53 6.64 -2.34
CA LEU A 37 -4.14 6.20 -1.07
C LEU A 37 -5.23 5.17 -1.30
N ASP A 38 -6.08 5.40 -2.29
CA ASP A 38 -7.17 4.49 -2.64
C ASP A 38 -6.62 3.12 -3.05
N VAL A 39 -5.58 3.08 -3.90
CA VAL A 39 -4.90 1.84 -4.28
C VAL A 39 -4.29 1.15 -3.05
N SER A 40 -3.59 1.89 -2.19
CA SER A 40 -3.01 1.34 -0.96
C SER A 40 -4.08 0.78 -0.03
N ASN A 41 -5.18 1.49 0.17
CA ASN A 41 -6.27 1.05 1.05
C ASN A 41 -6.99 -0.18 0.50
N ILE A 42 -7.24 -0.24 -0.82
CA ILE A 42 -7.81 -1.43 -1.47
C ILE A 42 -6.87 -2.63 -1.32
N ALA A 43 -5.56 -2.42 -1.47
CA ALA A 43 -4.57 -3.46 -1.30
C ALA A 43 -4.52 -3.97 0.14
N VAL A 44 -4.54 -3.08 1.14
CA VAL A 44 -4.63 -3.45 2.56
C VAL A 44 -5.93 -4.21 2.85
N PHE A 45 -7.08 -3.76 2.33
CA PHE A 45 -8.37 -4.45 2.47
C PHE A 45 -8.37 -5.86 1.88
N CYS A 46 -7.66 -6.07 0.78
CA CYS A 46 -7.48 -7.40 0.23
C CYS A 46 -6.63 -8.30 1.15
N LEU A 47 -5.60 -7.74 1.79
CA LEU A 47 -4.63 -8.48 2.60
C LEU A 47 -5.07 -8.68 4.06
N GLU A 48 -5.99 -7.88 4.59
CA GLU A 48 -6.49 -8.07 5.96
C GLU A 48 -7.27 -9.38 6.15
N ASP A 49 -7.69 -10.01 5.05
CA ASP A 49 -8.39 -11.31 5.02
C ASP A 49 -7.42 -12.51 4.94
N MET A 50 -6.10 -12.28 4.99
CA MET A 50 -5.10 -13.37 4.92
C MET A 50 -5.19 -14.36 6.08
N ASN A 51 -5.78 -13.99 7.20
CA ASN A 51 -6.07 -14.93 8.30
C ASN A 51 -6.95 -16.12 7.87
N THR A 52 -7.71 -16.00 6.76
CA THR A 52 -8.47 -17.11 6.18
C THR A 52 -7.59 -18.26 5.71
N ILE A 53 -6.29 -18.04 5.47
CA ILE A 53 -5.33 -19.11 5.17
C ILE A 53 -5.37 -20.20 6.25
N GLY A 54 -5.41 -19.83 7.53
CA GLY A 54 -5.51 -20.81 8.62
C GLY A 54 -6.77 -21.67 8.54
N ILE A 55 -7.91 -21.04 8.24
CA ILE A 55 -9.20 -21.73 8.06
C ILE A 55 -9.15 -22.70 6.86
N MET A 56 -8.50 -22.28 5.78
CA MET A 56 -8.33 -23.10 4.58
C MET A 56 -7.46 -24.33 4.82
N LEU A 57 -6.37 -24.18 5.59
CA LEU A 57 -5.51 -25.28 6.00
C LEU A 57 -6.24 -26.25 6.93
N ASP A 58 -6.93 -25.73 7.95
CA ASP A 58 -7.74 -26.54 8.88
C ASP A 58 -8.86 -27.30 8.14
N GLY A 59 -9.43 -26.69 7.10
CA GLY A 59 -10.45 -27.27 6.23
C GLY A 59 -9.91 -28.23 5.15
N ASN A 60 -8.59 -28.43 5.07
CA ASN A 60 -7.92 -29.27 4.09
C ASN A 60 -8.37 -29.00 2.64
N VAL A 61 -8.44 -27.72 2.26
CA VAL A 61 -8.79 -27.33 0.88
C VAL A 61 -7.76 -27.84 -0.11
N SER A 62 -8.14 -27.97 -1.38
CA SER A 62 -7.18 -28.41 -2.40
C SER A 62 -6.07 -27.38 -2.62
N ASN A 63 -4.89 -27.86 -2.99
CA ASN A 63 -3.74 -27.00 -3.31
C ASN A 63 -4.07 -26.00 -4.43
N ASP A 64 -4.97 -26.34 -5.36
CA ASP A 64 -5.39 -25.41 -6.42
C ASP A 64 -6.19 -24.23 -5.87
N VAL A 65 -7.08 -24.46 -4.90
CA VAL A 65 -7.83 -23.40 -4.22
C VAL A 65 -6.89 -22.55 -3.37
N LEU A 66 -5.91 -23.17 -2.71
CA LEU A 66 -4.90 -22.45 -1.93
C LEU A 66 -4.04 -21.56 -2.82
N ARG A 67 -3.61 -22.04 -3.98
CA ARG A 67 -2.84 -21.26 -4.98
C ARG A 67 -3.63 -20.09 -5.54
N GLU A 68 -4.91 -20.28 -5.86
CA GLU A 68 -5.76 -19.18 -6.31
C GLU A 68 -5.80 -18.07 -5.27
N ARG A 69 -6.01 -18.45 -3.99
CA ARG A 69 -6.08 -17.49 -2.90
C ARG A 69 -4.75 -16.76 -2.68
N LEU A 70 -3.64 -17.50 -2.66
CA LEU A 70 -2.30 -16.93 -2.53
C LEU A 70 -1.95 -16.01 -3.69
N SER A 71 -2.35 -16.34 -4.92
CA SER A 71 -2.12 -15.48 -6.09
C SER A 71 -2.81 -14.13 -5.93
N ARG A 72 -4.02 -14.10 -5.35
CA ARG A 72 -4.72 -12.85 -5.06
C ARG A 72 -4.00 -12.02 -4.02
N TYR A 73 -3.56 -12.63 -2.91
CA TYR A 73 -2.81 -11.92 -1.89
C TYR A 73 -1.44 -11.44 -2.39
N ALA A 74 -0.76 -12.22 -3.23
CA ALA A 74 0.50 -11.81 -3.84
C ALA A 74 0.30 -10.56 -4.71
N TYR A 75 -0.74 -10.54 -5.55
CA TYR A 75 -1.09 -9.36 -6.35
C TYR A 75 -1.41 -8.13 -5.48
N CYS A 76 -2.19 -8.31 -4.41
CA CYS A 76 -2.49 -7.21 -3.50
C CYS A 76 -1.24 -6.69 -2.77
N SER A 77 -0.31 -7.58 -2.41
CA SER A 77 0.99 -7.21 -1.82
C SER A 77 1.83 -6.38 -2.79
N LEU A 78 1.92 -6.79 -4.06
CA LEU A 78 2.58 -6.02 -5.12
C LEU A 78 1.95 -4.62 -5.29
N MET A 79 0.62 -4.53 -5.30
CA MET A 79 -0.06 -3.24 -5.42
C MET A 79 0.26 -2.32 -4.22
N LEU A 80 0.25 -2.87 -3.01
CA LEU A 80 0.62 -2.13 -1.80
C LEU A 80 2.08 -1.68 -1.83
N GLU A 81 2.98 -2.56 -2.26
CA GLU A 81 4.41 -2.29 -2.43
C GLU A 81 4.62 -1.07 -3.35
N LYS A 82 4.05 -1.09 -4.56
CA LYS A 82 4.24 -0.01 -5.54
C LYS A 82 3.61 1.31 -5.10
N ALA A 83 2.42 1.24 -4.49
CA ALA A 83 1.73 2.42 -4.01
C ALA A 83 2.45 3.06 -2.82
N ALA A 84 2.90 2.26 -1.85
CA ALA A 84 3.68 2.73 -0.70
C ALA A 84 5.02 3.34 -1.14
N PHE A 85 5.71 2.74 -2.12
CA PHE A 85 6.93 3.31 -2.66
C PHE A 85 6.68 4.65 -3.37
N SER A 86 5.59 4.75 -4.13
CA SER A 86 5.18 6.00 -4.76
C SER A 86 4.91 7.09 -3.70
N PHE A 87 4.27 6.74 -2.59
CA PHE A 87 4.11 7.65 -1.44
C PHE A 87 5.44 8.14 -0.90
N TYR A 88 6.36 7.22 -0.64
CA TYR A 88 7.70 7.56 -0.16
C TYR A 88 8.44 8.50 -1.10
N LEU A 89 8.41 8.25 -2.42
CA LEU A 89 9.05 9.14 -3.40
C LEU A 89 8.47 10.56 -3.43
N LEU A 90 7.21 10.73 -3.00
CA LEU A 90 6.54 12.03 -3.00
C LEU A 90 6.78 12.83 -1.72
N ASN A 91 6.95 12.18 -0.57
CA ASN A 91 7.01 12.85 0.74
C ASN A 91 8.25 12.52 1.59
N GLU A 92 9.09 11.58 1.14
CA GLU A 92 10.28 11.06 1.85
C GLU A 92 9.99 10.53 3.27
N ASP A 93 8.74 10.16 3.54
CA ASP A 93 8.33 9.65 4.85
C ASP A 93 8.61 8.14 4.97
N GLU A 94 9.57 7.83 5.83
CA GLU A 94 10.08 6.49 6.13
C GLU A 94 9.02 5.47 6.57
N ARG A 95 7.81 5.90 6.96
CA ARG A 95 6.69 4.98 7.24
C ARG A 95 6.25 4.25 5.97
N TYR A 96 6.21 4.96 4.85
CA TYR A 96 5.81 4.37 3.57
C TYR A 96 6.93 3.52 2.96
N TRP A 97 8.19 3.86 3.20
CA TRP A 97 9.31 2.99 2.85
C TRP A 97 9.24 1.64 3.59
N ARG A 98 8.99 1.67 4.90
CA ARG A 98 8.79 0.43 5.68
C ARG A 98 7.61 -0.39 5.19
N LEU A 99 6.48 0.27 4.88
CA LEU A 99 5.32 -0.40 4.31
C LEU A 99 5.62 -1.03 2.96
N HIS A 100 6.38 -0.34 2.10
CA HIS A 100 6.86 -0.85 0.83
C HIS A 100 7.67 -2.14 1.02
N VAL A 101 8.66 -2.14 1.91
CA VAL A 101 9.49 -3.33 2.18
C VAL A 101 8.64 -4.46 2.77
N ALA A 102 7.73 -4.15 3.69
CA ALA A 102 6.86 -5.14 4.30
C ALA A 102 5.98 -5.84 3.26
N ALA A 103 5.39 -5.06 2.34
CA ALA A 103 4.58 -5.57 1.25
C ALA A 103 5.41 -6.39 0.24
N SER A 104 6.64 -5.97 -0.05
CA SER A 104 7.56 -6.73 -0.93
C SER A 104 7.93 -8.10 -0.33
N ASN A 105 8.28 -8.13 0.97
CA ASN A 105 8.58 -9.39 1.66
C ASN A 105 7.38 -10.35 1.62
N LEU A 106 6.17 -9.82 1.85
CA LEU A 106 4.94 -10.59 1.80
C LEU A 106 4.64 -11.11 0.39
N GLU A 107 4.81 -10.27 -0.64
CA GLU A 107 4.70 -10.68 -2.05
C GLU A 107 5.61 -11.87 -2.35
N VAL A 108 6.90 -11.75 -2.02
CA VAL A 108 7.90 -12.81 -2.29
C VAL A 108 7.52 -14.10 -1.59
N TYR A 109 7.12 -14.03 -0.31
CA TYR A 109 6.68 -15.19 0.44
C TYR A 109 5.46 -15.87 -0.20
N LEU A 110 4.42 -15.09 -0.54
CA LEU A 110 3.19 -15.61 -1.14
C LEU A 110 3.45 -16.21 -2.54
N HIS A 111 4.32 -15.59 -3.33
CA HIS A 111 4.80 -16.14 -4.61
C HIS A 111 5.52 -17.47 -4.41
N THR A 112 6.36 -17.57 -3.39
CA THR A 112 7.10 -18.81 -3.07
C THR A 112 6.13 -19.91 -2.66
N ALA A 113 5.21 -19.62 -1.74
CA ALA A 113 4.20 -20.56 -1.28
C ALA A 113 3.33 -21.07 -2.44
N MET A 114 2.79 -20.19 -3.29
CA MET A 114 1.89 -20.63 -4.37
C MET A 114 2.58 -21.48 -5.44
N ASN A 115 3.88 -21.23 -5.68
CA ASN A 115 4.65 -21.98 -6.67
C ASN A 115 5.27 -23.27 -6.10
N SER A 116 5.16 -23.51 -4.79
CA SER A 116 5.56 -24.77 -4.17
C SER A 116 4.69 -25.93 -4.67
N PRO A 117 5.24 -27.16 -4.84
CA PRO A 117 4.44 -28.37 -5.04
C PRO A 117 3.41 -28.59 -3.92
N ASN A 118 3.80 -28.28 -2.68
CA ASN A 118 3.02 -28.41 -1.45
C ASN A 118 2.91 -27.01 -0.80
N PRO A 119 1.97 -26.15 -1.24
CA PRO A 119 1.77 -24.81 -0.67
C PRO A 119 1.34 -24.85 0.79
N ASP A 120 0.60 -25.88 1.18
CA ASP A 120 0.12 -26.13 2.54
C ASP A 120 1.27 -26.34 3.54
N GLU A 121 2.30 -27.11 3.16
CA GLU A 121 3.48 -27.32 4.01
C GLU A 121 4.22 -26.01 4.27
N VAL A 122 4.42 -25.17 3.24
CA VAL A 122 5.07 -23.86 3.38
C VAL A 122 4.29 -22.94 4.31
N LEU A 123 2.96 -22.90 4.14
CA LEU A 123 2.11 -21.99 4.92
C LEU A 123 1.94 -22.43 6.38
N SER A 124 1.96 -23.73 6.64
CA SER A 124 1.64 -24.30 7.97
C SER A 124 2.57 -23.81 9.08
N ASP A 125 3.84 -23.56 8.75
CA ASP A 125 4.84 -23.10 9.71
C ASP A 125 4.61 -21.62 10.11
N ASP A 126 3.99 -20.83 9.24
CA ASP A 126 3.86 -19.37 9.39
C ASP A 126 2.42 -18.87 9.59
N VAL A 127 1.41 -19.75 9.68
CA VAL A 127 -0.02 -19.36 9.83
C VAL A 127 -0.25 -18.31 10.92
N LYS A 128 0.38 -18.48 12.09
CA LYS A 128 0.24 -17.55 13.21
C LYS A 128 0.82 -16.17 12.89
N LEU A 129 1.92 -16.14 12.16
CA LEU A 129 2.56 -14.91 11.73
C LEU A 129 1.72 -14.20 10.66
N LEU A 130 1.17 -14.95 9.70
CA LEU A 130 0.25 -14.43 8.69
C LEU A 130 -1.01 -13.84 9.33
N ASP A 131 -1.60 -14.50 10.33
CA ASP A 131 -2.74 -13.96 11.08
C ASP A 131 -2.37 -12.67 11.85
N GLU A 132 -1.18 -12.60 12.43
CA GLU A 132 -0.70 -11.38 13.08
C GLU A 132 -0.49 -10.22 12.11
N ILE A 133 0.04 -10.49 10.91
CA ILE A 133 0.17 -9.51 9.82
C ILE A 133 -1.22 -9.05 9.35
N SER A 134 -2.15 -10.00 9.15
CA SER A 134 -3.55 -9.74 8.78
C SER A 134 -4.21 -8.75 9.75
N ARG A 135 -4.03 -8.96 11.05
CA ARG A 135 -4.56 -8.09 12.10
C ARG A 135 -3.95 -6.69 12.08
N GLU A 136 -2.65 -6.56 11.84
CA GLU A 136 -2.02 -5.24 11.70
C GLU A 136 -2.49 -4.48 10.46
N LEU A 137 -2.71 -5.19 9.35
CA LEU A 137 -3.27 -4.62 8.14
C LEU A 137 -4.70 -4.15 8.36
N GLY A 138 -5.56 -4.96 8.99
CA GLY A 138 -6.93 -4.53 9.33
C GLY A 138 -6.95 -3.32 10.26
N ALA A 139 -6.03 -3.27 11.23
CA ALA A 139 -5.88 -2.11 12.09
C ALA A 139 -5.48 -0.83 11.32
N ILE A 140 -4.83 -0.90 10.16
CA ILE A 140 -4.60 0.29 9.31
C ILE A 140 -5.94 0.86 8.85
N LEU A 141 -6.84 0.03 8.33
CA LEU A 141 -8.14 0.47 7.81
C LEU A 141 -9.02 1.05 8.91
N GLU A 142 -9.06 0.40 10.08
CA GLU A 142 -9.81 0.88 11.25
C GLU A 142 -9.35 2.27 11.73
N ASN A 143 -8.08 2.62 11.47
CA ASN A 143 -7.48 3.87 11.92
C ASN A 143 -7.36 4.94 10.81
N GLY A 144 -8.19 4.85 9.77
CA GLY A 144 -8.24 5.87 8.71
C GLY A 144 -7.44 5.53 7.46
N GLY A 145 -6.93 4.30 7.35
CA GLY A 145 -6.22 3.81 6.18
C GLY A 145 -4.74 4.18 6.16
N VAL A 146 -4.10 3.96 5.01
CA VAL A 146 -2.66 4.13 4.82
C VAL A 146 -2.22 5.59 4.98
N GLY A 147 -3.10 6.56 4.72
CA GLY A 147 -2.82 7.98 4.94
C GLY A 147 -2.50 8.30 6.41
N GLU A 148 -3.15 7.59 7.33
CA GLU A 148 -3.01 7.75 8.78
C GLU A 148 -2.10 6.69 9.42
N LEU A 149 -1.29 6.00 8.61
CA LEU A 149 -0.39 4.95 9.09
C LEU A 149 0.59 5.48 10.14
N SER A 150 0.54 4.97 11.37
CA SER A 150 1.48 5.38 12.41
C SER A 150 2.88 4.78 12.20
N PRO A 151 3.96 5.49 12.61
CA PRO A 151 5.31 4.95 12.49
C PRO A 151 5.51 3.64 13.24
N ALA A 152 4.91 3.51 14.44
CA ALA A 152 5.00 2.29 15.23
C ALA A 152 4.36 1.08 14.51
N ARG A 153 3.25 1.30 13.80
CA ARG A 153 2.60 0.23 13.04
C ARG A 153 3.39 -0.14 11.78
N ALA A 154 3.91 0.84 11.05
CA ALA A 154 4.79 0.59 9.91
C ALA A 154 6.01 -0.24 10.31
N GLU A 155 6.65 0.10 11.43
CA GLU A 155 7.78 -0.65 12.00
C GLU A 155 7.36 -2.06 12.43
N ARG A 156 6.18 -2.24 13.03
CA ARG A 156 5.69 -3.56 13.43
C ARG A 156 5.48 -4.47 12.22
N LEU A 157 4.80 -3.99 11.17
CA LEU A 157 4.60 -4.74 9.92
C LEU A 157 5.92 -5.11 9.24
N PHE A 158 6.86 -4.17 9.19
CA PHE A 158 8.21 -4.42 8.68
C PHE A 158 8.90 -5.57 9.42
N ASN A 159 8.90 -5.54 10.76
CA ASN A 159 9.54 -6.59 11.55
C ASN A 159 8.84 -7.94 11.44
N LEU A 160 7.50 -7.96 11.36
CA LEU A 160 6.74 -9.20 11.18
C LEU A 160 7.05 -9.85 9.82
N THR A 161 7.06 -9.06 8.75
CA THR A 161 7.29 -9.56 7.38
C THR A 161 8.75 -9.90 7.09
N GLN A 162 9.72 -9.30 7.79
CA GLN A 162 11.13 -9.73 7.72
C GLN A 162 11.32 -11.19 8.16
N ARG A 163 10.46 -11.69 9.05
CA ARG A 163 10.52 -13.09 9.50
C ARG A 163 10.06 -14.08 8.43
N LEU A 164 9.34 -13.61 7.41
CA LEU A 164 8.93 -14.41 6.24
C LEU A 164 10.01 -14.45 5.14
N SER A 165 11.05 -13.62 5.24
CA SER A 165 12.08 -13.44 4.21
C SER A 165 13.27 -14.39 4.36
N SER A 166 13.19 -15.36 5.27
CA SER A 166 14.28 -16.30 5.63
C SER A 166 14.29 -17.56 4.79
#